data_AF-F7XPJ5-F1
#
_entry.id   AF-F7XPJ5-F1
#
_cell.length_a   1.000
_cell.length_b   1.000
_cell.length_c   1.000
_cell.angle_alpha   90.00
_cell.angle_beta   90.00
_cell.angle_gamma   90.00
#
_symmetry.space_group_name_H-M   'P 1'
#
loop_
_entity.id
_entity.type
_entity.pdbx_description
1 polymer ?
#
loop_
_entity_poly.entity_id
_entity_poly.type
_entity_poly.pdbx_seq_one_letter_code
_entity_poly.pdbx_strand_id
1 'polypeptide(L)'
;MKKSSCIVSMILIILSIIFSGCISEPVPKIEQFIESTGIAPQSSERYEPDPDSFTIPAIPEYDPAKYENAPQANSQRPPGFELSSSYYYRPFYSSGTAVVEVFIENKGASPVFVYEYGLRAPDSSIQTMKITGKTIESGQKEYLGIATIPVPSGTDNMSLQLGISMLAQDRDGKWYDYNIRYFEEFTVEIRSIPEKEEPMYHTNPPHLFKRTNNNIEPLHPDIRAASTLAAREYPGEYNIYQVCAIFDHVRNNINYVSDPRGTDYWAPASETLQIGAGDCEDYAILIISMVESVGGTGRMYVTDTHAFAGVYIGNDPEKVNRITEGVRKYYGDVPVYYSTDTYGSWLILDATAGIYAGDLPADAAPTEDGWTYMGTDTITAIDIDH
;
A
#
# COMPACT_ATOMS: atom_id res chain seq x y z
N MET A 1 16.57 -14.97 51.13
CA MET A 1 16.75 -15.20 49.68
C MET A 1 15.38 -15.25 49.02
N LYS A 2 14.89 -14.10 48.54
CA LYS A 2 13.60 -14.01 47.84
C LYS A 2 13.87 -14.21 46.35
N LYS A 3 13.42 -15.34 45.79
CA LYS A 3 13.30 -15.53 44.34
C LYS A 3 12.07 -14.74 43.91
N SER A 4 12.27 -13.59 43.27
CA SER A 4 11.21 -12.93 42.53
C SER A 4 11.05 -13.66 41.21
N SER A 5 9.94 -14.38 41.08
CA SER A 5 9.52 -15.03 39.85
C SER A 5 8.94 -13.94 38.94
N CYS A 6 9.61 -13.65 37.83
CA CYS A 6 9.06 -12.84 36.75
C CYS A 6 8.10 -13.75 35.98
N ILE A 7 6.80 -13.58 36.18
CA ILE A 7 5.76 -14.30 35.44
C ILE A 7 5.50 -13.49 34.18
N VAL A 8 6.01 -13.97 33.05
CA VAL A 8 5.60 -13.53 31.72
C VAL A 8 4.26 -14.20 31.44
N SER A 9 3.17 -13.44 31.52
CA SER A 9 1.87 -13.90 31.00
C SER A 9 1.78 -13.45 29.55
N MET A 10 1.99 -14.40 28.63
CA MET A 10 1.56 -14.33 27.23
C MET A 10 0.07 -14.69 27.20
N ILE A 11 -0.81 -13.74 26.87
CA ILE A 11 -2.23 -14.02 26.63
C ILE A 11 -2.75 -13.22 25.42
N LEU A 12 -3.32 -14.00 24.50
CA LEU A 12 -4.28 -13.72 23.43
C LEU A 12 -3.78 -13.06 22.15
N ILE A 13 -3.35 -13.93 21.23
CA ILE A 13 -3.31 -13.70 19.79
C ILE A 13 -4.75 -13.50 19.29
N ILE A 14 -5.11 -12.28 18.86
CA ILE A 14 -6.18 -12.11 17.89
C ILE A 14 -5.52 -12.17 16.52
N LEU A 15 -5.41 -13.38 15.98
CA LEU A 15 -5.20 -13.64 14.56
C LEU A 15 -6.52 -13.28 13.87
N SER A 16 -6.79 -11.99 13.71
CA SER A 16 -7.78 -11.55 12.75
C SER A 16 -7.15 -11.68 11.37
N ILE A 17 -7.18 -12.91 10.84
CA ILE A 17 -7.05 -13.14 9.40
C ILE A 17 -8.33 -12.58 8.80
N ILE A 18 -8.35 -11.28 8.53
CA ILE A 18 -9.36 -10.70 7.65
C ILE A 18 -8.90 -11.05 6.24
N PHE A 19 -9.33 -12.22 5.75
CA PHE A 19 -9.52 -12.36 4.33
C PHE A 19 -10.61 -11.36 3.96
N SER A 20 -10.21 -10.17 3.51
CA SER A 20 -11.04 -9.42 2.56
C SER A 20 -10.65 -9.87 1.15
N GLY A 21 -10.66 -11.19 0.94
CA GLY A 21 -10.81 -11.75 -0.39
C GLY A 21 -12.29 -11.85 -0.62
N CYS A 22 -12.87 -10.86 -1.30
CA CYS A 22 -14.20 -11.01 -1.84
C CYS A 22 -14.18 -12.25 -2.73
N ILE A 23 -14.83 -13.32 -2.29
CA ILE A 23 -15.37 -14.31 -3.24
C ILE A 23 -16.58 -13.60 -3.84
N SER A 24 -16.34 -12.71 -4.81
CA SER A 24 -17.41 -12.30 -5.70
C SER A 24 -17.78 -13.53 -6.51
N GLU A 25 -19.06 -13.93 -6.44
CA GLU A 25 -19.62 -14.82 -7.45
C GLU A 25 -19.34 -14.22 -8.84
N PRO A 26 -19.09 -15.06 -9.87
CA PRO A 26 -18.72 -14.57 -11.19
C PRO A 26 -19.75 -13.54 -11.66
N VAL A 27 -19.27 -12.31 -11.86
CA VAL A 27 -20.02 -11.23 -12.49
C VAL A 27 -20.48 -11.74 -13.87
N PRO A 28 -21.77 -11.59 -14.24
CA PRO A 28 -22.19 -11.91 -15.60
C PRO A 28 -21.31 -11.14 -16.58
N LYS A 29 -20.73 -11.85 -17.56
CA LYS A 29 -19.91 -11.24 -18.62
C LYS A 29 -20.54 -9.94 -19.12
N ILE A 30 -19.75 -8.87 -19.14
CA ILE A 30 -20.11 -7.51 -19.61
C ILE A 30 -20.74 -7.53 -21.02
N GLU A 31 -20.54 -8.60 -21.79
CA GLU A 31 -21.18 -8.85 -23.08
C GLU A 31 -22.73 -8.87 -23.06
N GLN A 32 -23.39 -9.08 -21.90
CA GLN A 32 -24.86 -9.18 -21.84
C GLN A 32 -25.63 -7.85 -21.74
N PHE A 33 -24.97 -6.70 -21.65
CA PHE A 33 -25.65 -5.38 -21.68
C PHE A 33 -25.64 -4.68 -23.05
N ILE A 34 -25.17 -5.34 -24.10
CA ILE A 34 -25.04 -4.73 -25.44
C ILE A 34 -26.35 -4.70 -26.26
N GLU A 35 -27.43 -5.37 -25.84
CA GLU A 35 -28.69 -5.35 -26.59
C GLU A 35 -29.78 -4.54 -25.88
N SER A 36 -29.89 -3.24 -26.19
CA SER A 36 -31.18 -2.55 -26.49
C SER A 36 -31.15 -1.02 -26.44
N THR A 37 -30.16 -0.35 -27.04
CA THR A 37 -30.42 1.01 -27.55
C THR A 37 -29.72 1.20 -28.88
N GLY A 38 -30.44 0.92 -29.96
CA GLY A 38 -29.99 1.21 -31.31
C GLY A 38 -29.88 2.72 -31.53
N ILE A 39 -28.65 3.21 -31.66
CA ILE A 39 -28.29 4.36 -32.48
C ILE A 39 -26.99 3.99 -33.20
N ALA A 40 -27.04 4.02 -34.53
CA ALA A 40 -25.92 3.73 -35.42
C ALA A 40 -24.81 4.82 -35.32
N PRO A 41 -23.58 4.52 -35.77
CA PRO A 41 -22.36 5.04 -35.16
C PRO A 41 -22.07 6.48 -35.58
N GLN A 42 -21.87 7.36 -34.59
CA GLN A 42 -20.93 8.46 -34.79
C GLN A 42 -19.53 7.87 -34.69
N SER A 43 -18.67 8.23 -35.64
CA SER A 43 -17.25 7.83 -35.65
C SER A 43 -16.59 8.24 -34.33
N SER A 44 -16.52 7.32 -33.37
CA SER A 44 -15.75 7.50 -32.15
C SER A 44 -14.33 7.05 -32.44
N GLU A 45 -13.51 7.96 -32.98
CA GLU A 45 -12.07 7.73 -32.89
C GLU A 45 -11.73 7.49 -31.42
N ARG A 46 -11.03 6.38 -31.17
CA ARG A 46 -10.56 6.02 -29.83
C ARG A 46 -9.60 7.12 -29.40
N TYR A 47 -9.75 7.62 -28.17
CA TYR A 47 -8.85 8.63 -27.64
C TYR A 47 -7.41 8.08 -27.63
N GLU A 48 -6.48 8.88 -28.14
CA GLU A 48 -5.04 8.63 -28.06
C GLU A 48 -4.41 9.76 -27.25
N PRO A 49 -3.78 9.48 -26.09
CA PRO A 49 -3.12 10.50 -25.30
C PRO A 49 -1.91 11.08 -26.02
N ASP A 50 -1.61 12.35 -25.78
CA ASP A 50 -0.37 13.00 -26.20
C ASP A 50 0.73 12.73 -25.16
N PRO A 51 1.76 11.90 -25.45
CA PRO A 51 2.79 11.55 -24.48
C PRO A 51 3.65 12.74 -24.05
N ASP A 52 3.70 13.82 -24.84
CA ASP A 52 4.44 15.03 -24.49
C ASP A 52 3.75 15.82 -23.36
N SER A 53 2.47 15.52 -23.08
CA SER A 53 1.73 16.07 -21.95
C SER A 53 2.00 15.34 -20.63
N PHE A 54 2.61 14.15 -20.68
CA PHE A 54 2.80 13.31 -19.51
C PHE A 54 3.86 13.88 -18.56
N THR A 55 3.55 13.83 -17.27
CA THR A 55 4.40 14.35 -16.21
C THR A 55 5.09 13.22 -15.45
N ILE A 56 6.37 13.40 -15.18
CA ILE A 56 7.18 12.45 -14.40
C ILE A 56 7.45 13.08 -13.03
N PRO A 57 7.22 12.37 -11.91
CA PRO A 57 7.49 12.95 -10.60
C PRO A 57 8.98 13.27 -10.44
N ALA A 58 9.29 14.42 -9.84
CA ALA A 58 10.63 14.69 -9.35
C ALA A 58 10.99 13.74 -8.18
N ILE A 59 12.29 13.66 -7.87
CA ILE A 59 12.80 12.87 -6.75
C ILE A 59 13.46 13.85 -5.79
N PRO A 60 12.87 14.08 -4.61
CA PRO A 60 13.46 14.99 -3.65
C PRO A 60 14.81 14.47 -3.14
N GLU A 61 15.74 15.39 -2.86
CA GLU A 61 17.07 15.04 -2.34
C GLU A 61 17.06 14.70 -0.85
N TYR A 62 16.05 15.16 -0.12
CA TYR A 62 15.91 14.94 1.32
C TYR A 62 15.33 13.55 1.64
N ASP A 63 15.59 13.08 2.85
CA ASP A 63 15.03 11.83 3.38
C ASP A 63 13.56 12.05 3.80
N PRO A 64 12.59 11.26 3.29
CA PRO A 64 11.19 11.39 3.67
C PRO A 64 10.91 10.88 5.09
N ALA A 65 11.79 10.06 5.66
CA ALA A 65 11.60 9.48 6.98
C ALA A 65 11.73 10.54 8.08
N LYS A 66 10.69 10.64 8.92
CA LYS A 66 10.67 11.51 10.10
C LYS A 66 10.53 10.63 11.35
N TYR A 67 11.60 10.58 12.15
CA TYR A 67 11.64 9.83 13.40
C TYR A 67 11.74 10.78 14.60
N GLU A 68 11.11 10.41 15.70
CA GLU A 68 11.37 11.06 16.98
C GLU A 68 12.82 10.83 17.44
N ASN A 69 13.38 11.78 18.18
CA ASN A 69 14.72 11.63 18.74
C ASN A 69 14.71 10.58 19.85
N ALA A 70 15.61 9.60 19.75
CA ALA A 70 15.75 8.57 20.76
C ALA A 70 16.09 9.16 22.15
N PRO A 71 15.37 8.78 23.21
CA PRO A 71 15.72 9.20 24.55
C PRO A 71 17.03 8.55 25.01
N GLN A 72 17.76 9.22 25.90
CA GLN A 72 19.00 8.69 26.45
C GLN A 72 18.73 7.57 27.47
N ALA A 73 19.34 6.41 27.26
CA ALA A 73 19.33 5.30 28.20
C ALA A 73 20.11 5.67 29.48
N ASN A 74 19.40 6.13 30.51
CA ASN A 74 19.98 6.66 31.73
C ASN A 74 19.36 6.06 33.02
N SER A 75 18.44 5.10 32.87
CA SER A 75 17.96 4.30 34.00
C SER A 75 18.84 3.07 34.21
N GLN A 76 19.11 2.76 35.48
CA GLN A 76 19.76 1.51 35.89
C GLN A 76 18.75 0.45 36.34
N ARG A 77 17.44 0.78 36.34
CA ARG A 77 16.39 -0.09 36.85
C ARG A 77 15.46 -0.47 35.68
N PRO A 78 15.34 -1.75 35.32
CA PRO A 78 14.43 -2.16 34.26
C PRO A 78 12.97 -2.00 34.70
N PRO A 79 12.18 -1.08 34.10
CA PRO A 79 10.75 -0.94 34.40
C PRO A 79 9.93 -2.01 33.67
N GLY A 80 8.84 -2.49 34.27
CA GLY A 80 7.93 -3.40 33.56
C GLY A 80 7.31 -2.74 32.32
N PHE A 81 7.07 -3.53 31.27
CA PHE A 81 6.35 -3.12 30.07
C PHE A 81 5.42 -4.27 29.65
N GLU A 82 4.39 -3.93 28.88
CA GLU A 82 3.46 -4.91 28.30
C GLU A 82 3.07 -4.39 26.91
N LEU A 83 3.39 -5.16 25.87
CA LEU A 83 3.16 -4.79 24.48
C LEU A 83 2.42 -5.91 23.77
N SER A 84 1.54 -5.56 22.84
CA SER A 84 0.95 -6.47 21.88
C SER A 84 1.23 -6.00 20.46
N SER A 85 1.40 -6.93 19.53
CA SER A 85 1.60 -6.63 18.11
C SER A 85 0.38 -7.05 17.29
N SER A 86 0.15 -6.36 16.19
CA SER A 86 -0.77 -6.79 15.14
C SER A 86 -0.16 -6.55 13.77
N TYR A 87 -0.47 -7.43 12.82
CA TYR A 87 0.15 -7.47 11.52
C TYR A 87 -0.91 -7.41 10.43
N TYR A 88 -0.59 -6.76 9.32
CA TYR A 88 -1.30 -6.92 8.06
C TYR A 88 -0.31 -7.29 6.98
N TYR A 89 -0.60 -8.32 6.21
CA TYR A 89 0.29 -8.82 5.18
C TYR A 89 -0.49 -9.48 4.05
N ARG A 90 0.13 -9.49 2.88
CA ARG A 90 -0.38 -10.19 1.68
C ARG A 90 0.24 -11.57 1.57
N PRO A 91 -0.30 -12.46 0.73
CA PRO A 91 0.29 -13.78 0.53
C PRO A 91 1.79 -13.71 0.22
N PHE A 92 2.57 -14.59 0.84
CA PHE A 92 4.00 -14.64 0.60
C PHE A 92 4.27 -15.59 -0.57
N TYR A 93 5.27 -15.26 -1.36
CA TYR A 93 5.68 -16.04 -2.52
C TYR A 93 7.11 -16.52 -2.36
N SER A 94 7.35 -17.78 -2.69
CA SER A 94 8.69 -18.39 -2.73
C SER A 94 9.64 -17.53 -3.55
N SER A 95 10.90 -17.41 -3.14
CA SER A 95 11.93 -16.60 -3.81
C SER A 95 11.65 -15.09 -3.88
N GLY A 96 10.57 -14.60 -3.28
CA GLY A 96 10.18 -13.19 -3.25
C GLY A 96 10.64 -12.45 -1.99
N THR A 97 10.14 -11.23 -1.84
CA THR A 97 10.25 -10.44 -0.61
C THR A 97 8.87 -10.32 0.03
N ALA A 98 8.71 -10.88 1.23
CA ALA A 98 7.50 -10.73 2.01
C ALA A 98 7.42 -9.33 2.62
N VAL A 99 6.20 -8.79 2.68
CA VAL A 99 5.91 -7.44 3.19
C VAL A 99 4.88 -7.53 4.30
N VAL A 100 5.15 -6.90 5.44
CA VAL A 100 4.29 -6.92 6.62
C VAL A 100 4.17 -5.52 7.20
N GLU A 101 2.96 -4.99 7.29
CA GLU A 101 2.67 -3.82 8.10
C GLU A 101 2.68 -4.18 9.57
N VAL A 102 3.37 -3.36 10.35
CA VAL A 102 3.59 -3.60 11.78
C VAL A 102 2.91 -2.52 12.60
N PHE A 103 2.07 -2.96 13.54
CA PHE A 103 1.51 -2.10 14.58
C PHE A 103 1.85 -2.67 15.95
N ILE A 104 2.15 -1.78 16.89
CA ILE A 104 2.41 -2.12 18.29
C ILE A 104 1.48 -1.32 19.18
N GLU A 105 0.87 -2.00 20.14
CA GLU A 105 0.06 -1.40 21.18
C GLU A 105 0.73 -1.57 22.54
N ASN A 106 0.82 -0.47 23.28
CA ASN A 106 1.33 -0.47 24.64
C ASN A 106 0.20 -0.69 25.64
N LYS A 107 0.13 -1.90 26.20
CA LYS A 107 -0.81 -2.27 27.27
C LYS A 107 -0.26 -1.95 28.66
N GLY A 108 1.03 -1.63 28.75
CA GLY A 108 1.71 -1.28 29.99
C GLY A 108 1.41 0.14 30.47
N ALA A 109 1.81 0.44 31.70
CA ALA A 109 1.61 1.74 32.32
C ALA A 109 2.69 2.79 31.96
N SER A 110 3.82 2.35 31.42
CA SER A 110 4.96 3.21 31.10
C SER A 110 5.08 3.44 29.59
N PRO A 111 5.44 4.66 29.14
CA PRO A 111 5.78 4.90 27.75
C PRO A 111 6.92 4.00 27.26
N VAL A 112 6.82 3.58 26.00
CA VAL A 112 7.82 2.77 25.31
C VAL A 112 8.29 3.51 24.07
N PHE A 113 9.60 3.62 23.89
CA PHE A 113 10.19 4.16 22.68
C PHE A 113 10.75 3.02 21.84
N VAL A 114 10.26 2.86 20.60
CA VAL A 114 10.80 1.89 19.65
C VAL A 114 11.72 2.62 18.69
N TYR A 115 12.95 2.14 18.54
CA TYR A 115 13.97 2.74 17.67
C TYR A 115 14.37 1.85 16.49
N GLU A 116 14.08 0.55 16.55
CA GLU A 116 14.17 -0.34 15.39
C GLU A 116 13.07 -1.39 15.46
N TYR A 117 12.68 -1.91 14.30
CA TYR A 117 11.75 -3.03 14.19
C TYR A 117 12.08 -3.87 12.95
N GLY A 118 11.61 -5.11 12.92
CA GLY A 118 11.79 -5.97 11.75
C GLY A 118 11.43 -7.42 12.02
N LEU A 119 11.72 -8.29 11.06
CA LEU A 119 11.34 -9.70 11.12
C LEU A 119 12.57 -10.57 11.19
N ARG A 120 12.47 -11.70 11.89
CA ARG A 120 13.41 -12.81 11.76
C ARG A 120 12.68 -14.11 11.52
N ALA A 121 13.34 -15.03 10.82
CA ALA A 121 12.92 -16.42 10.73
C ALA A 121 13.80 -17.28 11.66
N PRO A 122 13.29 -17.74 12.82
CA PRO A 122 14.09 -18.44 13.84
C PRO A 122 14.75 -19.73 13.34
N ASP A 123 14.11 -20.40 12.39
CA ASP A 123 14.60 -21.64 11.77
C ASP A 123 15.69 -21.38 10.71
N SER A 124 16.11 -20.12 10.53
CA SER A 124 17.11 -19.69 9.56
C SER A 124 18.03 -18.61 10.14
N SER A 125 19.01 -18.15 9.37
CA SER A 125 19.81 -16.96 9.71
C SER A 125 19.22 -15.65 9.17
N ILE A 126 17.99 -15.67 8.65
CA ILE A 126 17.38 -14.52 8.00
C ILE A 126 16.79 -13.59 9.05
N GLN A 127 17.27 -12.36 9.07
CA GLN A 127 16.72 -11.27 9.86
C GLN A 127 16.88 -9.96 9.09
N THR A 128 15.85 -9.13 9.15
CA THR A 128 15.82 -7.77 8.62
C THR A 128 15.41 -6.83 9.73
N MET A 129 16.08 -5.69 9.85
CA MET A 129 15.76 -4.65 10.83
C MET A 129 15.79 -3.30 10.13
N LYS A 130 14.87 -2.41 10.52
CA LYS A 130 14.75 -1.04 10.04
C LYS A 130 14.72 -0.09 11.21
N ILE A 131 15.33 1.08 11.03
CA ILE A 131 15.25 2.16 12.00
C ILE A 131 13.82 2.73 12.02
N THR A 132 13.38 3.08 13.22
CA THR A 132 12.20 3.89 13.46
C THR A 132 12.50 4.86 14.61
N GLY A 133 11.50 5.58 15.07
CA GLY A 133 11.61 6.41 16.26
C GLY A 133 10.23 6.87 16.65
N LYS A 134 9.56 6.03 17.44
CA LYS A 134 8.18 6.25 17.84
C LYS A 134 8.02 6.00 19.33
N THR A 135 7.47 6.97 20.03
CA THR A 135 6.97 6.79 21.39
C THR A 135 5.55 6.23 21.33
N ILE A 136 5.32 5.13 22.03
CA ILE A 136 4.01 4.50 22.20
C ILE A 136 3.60 4.75 23.65
N GLU A 137 2.71 5.71 23.86
CA GLU A 137 2.21 6.01 25.20
C GLU A 137 1.33 4.88 25.73
N SER A 138 1.12 4.86 27.05
CA SER A 138 0.25 3.88 27.69
C SER A 138 -1.15 3.88 27.07
N GLY A 139 -1.62 2.71 26.64
CA GLY A 139 -2.92 2.50 26.01
C GLY A 139 -3.00 2.90 24.52
N GLN A 140 -1.90 3.35 23.91
CA GLN A 140 -1.88 3.70 22.49
C GLN A 140 -1.45 2.53 21.61
N LYS A 141 -2.02 2.50 20.40
CA LYS A 141 -1.60 1.66 19.28
C LYS A 141 -0.97 2.54 18.23
N GLU A 142 0.25 2.21 17.82
CA GLU A 142 1.02 2.94 16.84
C GLU A 142 1.37 2.07 15.63
N TYR A 143 1.29 2.65 14.45
CA TYR A 143 1.86 2.09 13.22
C TYR A 143 3.38 2.32 13.24
N LEU A 144 4.17 1.24 13.21
CA LEU A 144 5.63 1.33 13.19
C LEU A 144 6.21 1.48 11.78
N GLY A 145 5.53 0.93 10.78
CA GLY A 145 5.97 0.91 9.38
C GLY A 145 5.85 -0.46 8.73
N ILE A 146 6.55 -0.63 7.60
CA ILE A 146 6.57 -1.85 6.79
C ILE A 146 7.87 -2.62 7.03
N ALA A 147 7.76 -3.81 7.60
CA ALA A 147 8.83 -4.78 7.68
C ALA A 147 8.86 -5.65 6.43
N THR A 148 10.06 -5.97 5.94
CA THR A 148 10.24 -6.85 4.77
C THR A 148 11.19 -7.98 5.11
N ILE A 149 10.99 -9.17 4.56
CA ILE A 149 11.89 -10.32 4.79
C ILE A 149 11.99 -11.17 3.51
N PRO A 150 13.19 -11.60 3.09
CA PRO A 150 13.32 -12.47 1.92
C PRO A 150 12.75 -13.85 2.20
N VAL A 151 12.03 -14.41 1.23
CA VAL A 151 11.42 -15.75 1.31
C VAL A 151 12.31 -16.74 0.55
N PRO A 152 12.87 -17.77 1.21
CA PRO A 152 13.72 -18.75 0.54
C PRO A 152 12.95 -19.57 -0.51
N SER A 153 13.66 -19.99 -1.55
CA SER A 153 13.10 -20.85 -2.60
C SER A 153 12.66 -22.22 -2.07
N GLY A 154 11.52 -22.73 -2.53
CA GLY A 154 11.05 -24.08 -2.19
C GLY A 154 10.60 -24.23 -0.73
N THR A 155 10.20 -23.11 -0.12
CA THR A 155 9.64 -23.07 1.23
C THR A 155 8.12 -23.13 1.13
N ASP A 156 7.47 -24.06 1.84
CA ASP A 156 6.00 -24.14 1.91
C ASP A 156 5.44 -23.32 3.08
N ASN A 157 6.21 -23.22 4.17
CA ASN A 157 5.84 -22.49 5.38
C ASN A 157 7.07 -21.82 5.99
N MET A 158 6.89 -20.64 6.58
CA MET A 158 7.96 -19.90 7.24
C MET A 158 7.52 -19.48 8.65
N SER A 159 8.34 -19.81 9.65
CA SER A 159 8.18 -19.33 11.02
C SER A 159 8.81 -17.95 11.15
N LEU A 160 8.09 -16.99 11.73
CA LEU A 160 8.50 -15.60 11.84
C LEU A 160 8.32 -15.04 13.24
N GLN A 161 9.19 -14.11 13.62
CA GLN A 161 9.07 -13.30 14.82
C GLN A 161 9.28 -11.83 14.49
N LEU A 162 8.41 -10.97 15.01
CA LEU A 162 8.67 -9.54 15.06
C LEU A 162 9.71 -9.25 16.14
N GLY A 163 10.78 -8.57 15.77
CA GLY A 163 11.73 -7.97 16.69
C GLY A 163 11.50 -6.46 16.79
N ILE A 164 11.60 -5.91 17.99
CA ILE A 164 11.68 -4.46 18.22
C ILE A 164 12.86 -4.14 19.14
N SER A 165 13.64 -3.13 18.79
CA SER A 165 14.63 -2.55 19.69
C SER A 165 13.98 -1.38 20.42
N MET A 166 13.95 -1.42 21.75
CA MET A 166 13.10 -0.52 22.55
C MET A 166 13.72 -0.03 23.85
N LEU A 167 13.33 1.18 24.25
CA LEU A 167 13.48 1.69 25.61
C LEU A 167 12.11 1.75 26.30
N ALA A 168 12.10 1.62 27.62
CA ALA A 168 10.90 1.90 28.42
C ALA A 168 11.23 2.87 29.56
N GLN A 169 10.27 3.74 29.87
CA GLN A 169 10.44 4.77 30.89
C GLN A 169 10.12 4.23 32.29
N ASP A 170 10.99 4.51 33.26
CA ASP A 170 10.76 4.22 34.66
C ASP A 170 9.93 5.31 35.36
N ARG A 171 9.61 5.10 36.64
CA ARG A 171 8.78 6.01 37.44
C ARG A 171 9.40 7.40 37.66
N ASP A 172 10.71 7.53 37.47
CA ASP A 172 11.46 8.78 37.62
C ASP A 172 11.63 9.50 36.27
N GLY A 173 10.99 9.01 35.20
CA GLY A 173 11.10 9.57 33.85
C GLY A 173 12.38 9.18 33.10
N LYS A 174 13.19 8.26 33.65
CA LYS A 174 14.43 7.80 33.05
C LYS A 174 14.18 6.61 32.14
N TRP A 175 14.98 6.46 31.11
CA TRP A 175 14.79 5.42 30.11
C TRP A 175 15.76 4.25 30.32
N TYR A 176 15.23 3.03 30.31
CA TYR A 176 16.01 1.79 30.34
C TYR A 176 15.95 1.14 28.96
N ASP A 177 17.12 0.81 28.40
CA ASP A 177 17.23 0.16 27.10
C ASP A 177 17.12 -1.37 27.22
N TYR A 178 16.10 -1.93 26.60
CA TYR A 178 15.89 -3.37 26.53
C TYR A 178 16.66 -4.01 25.38
N ASN A 179 17.26 -3.25 24.48
CA ASN A 179 17.75 -3.71 23.18
C ASN A 179 16.61 -4.42 22.43
N ILE A 180 16.96 -5.35 21.54
CA ILE A 180 15.98 -6.13 20.79
C ILE A 180 15.18 -7.08 21.69
N ARG A 181 13.87 -7.08 21.52
CA ARG A 181 12.92 -8.04 22.07
C ARG A 181 12.08 -8.61 20.95
N TYR A 182 11.77 -9.90 21.06
CA TYR A 182 11.00 -10.61 20.06
C TYR A 182 9.63 -10.95 20.63
N PHE A 183 8.61 -10.76 19.79
CA PHE A 183 7.26 -11.24 20.05
C PHE A 183 7.18 -12.75 19.85
N GLU A 184 6.01 -13.30 20.14
CA GLU A 184 5.69 -14.68 19.86
C GLU A 184 5.89 -15.01 18.38
N GLU A 185 6.28 -16.25 18.14
CA GLU A 185 6.44 -16.79 16.79
C GLU A 185 5.07 -17.02 16.15
N PHE A 186 4.97 -16.75 14.85
CA PHE A 186 3.82 -17.09 14.02
C PHE A 186 4.30 -17.74 12.72
N THR A 187 3.50 -18.65 12.17
CA THR A 187 3.80 -19.34 10.92
C THR A 187 2.94 -18.79 9.80
N VAL A 188 3.54 -18.61 8.63
CA VAL A 188 2.87 -18.19 7.41
C VAL A 188 3.03 -19.24 6.32
N GLU A 189 1.96 -19.47 5.56
CA GLU A 189 2.00 -20.28 4.35
C GLU A 189 2.66 -19.49 3.21
N ILE A 190 3.49 -20.17 2.44
CA ILE A 190 4.20 -19.61 1.30
C ILE A 190 3.60 -20.21 0.03
N ARG A 191 3.28 -19.34 -0.93
CA ARG A 191 2.78 -19.72 -2.25
C ARG A 191 3.93 -19.90 -3.23
N SER A 192 3.76 -20.80 -4.19
CA SER A 192 4.64 -20.86 -5.35
C SER A 192 4.44 -19.63 -6.24
N ILE A 193 5.51 -19.20 -6.91
CA ILE A 193 5.40 -18.22 -7.99
C ILE A 193 4.55 -18.82 -9.13
N PRO A 194 3.48 -18.15 -9.58
CA PRO A 194 2.68 -18.62 -10.70
C PRO A 194 3.38 -18.40 -12.05
N GLU A 195 2.89 -19.09 -13.08
CA GLU A 195 3.23 -18.75 -14.46
C GLU A 195 2.62 -17.40 -14.84
N LYS A 196 3.27 -16.69 -15.76
CA LYS A 196 2.79 -15.40 -16.24
C LYS A 196 1.55 -15.58 -17.11
N GLU A 197 0.47 -14.92 -16.75
CA GLU A 197 -0.74 -14.77 -17.57
C GLU A 197 -0.60 -13.58 -18.54
N GLU A 198 -1.23 -13.68 -19.71
CA GLU A 198 -1.18 -12.68 -20.79
C GLU A 198 -2.63 -12.27 -21.17
N PRO A 199 -3.28 -11.41 -20.37
CA PRO A 199 -4.65 -10.98 -20.64
C PRO A 199 -4.74 -10.07 -21.87
N MET A 200 -5.94 -9.98 -22.45
CA MET A 200 -6.20 -9.09 -23.58
C MET A 200 -6.28 -7.64 -23.13
N TYR A 201 -5.48 -6.76 -23.75
CA TYR A 201 -5.50 -5.33 -23.45
C TYR A 201 -6.47 -4.56 -24.35
N HIS A 202 -7.24 -3.68 -23.72
CA HIS A 202 -8.05 -2.66 -24.35
C HIS A 202 -7.60 -1.28 -23.86
N THR A 203 -7.71 -0.28 -24.74
CA THR A 203 -7.32 1.10 -24.41
C THR A 203 -8.46 2.02 -24.79
N ASN A 204 -8.83 2.92 -23.88
CA ASN A 204 -9.84 3.97 -24.06
C ASN A 204 -11.14 3.53 -24.79
N PRO A 205 -11.84 2.46 -24.38
CA PRO A 205 -13.17 2.18 -24.92
C PRO A 205 -14.07 3.40 -24.70
N PRO A 206 -14.76 3.94 -25.73
CA PRO A 206 -15.39 5.27 -25.65
C PRO A 206 -16.35 5.46 -24.46
N HIS A 207 -17.08 4.41 -24.08
CA HIS A 207 -18.01 4.46 -22.96
C HIS A 207 -17.30 4.54 -21.61
N LEU A 208 -16.27 3.71 -21.38
CA LEU A 208 -15.46 3.75 -20.16
C LEU A 208 -14.61 5.02 -20.10
N PHE A 209 -13.99 5.42 -21.21
CA PHE A 209 -13.23 6.67 -21.28
C PHE A 209 -14.07 7.87 -20.86
N LYS A 210 -15.28 8.01 -21.42
CA LYS A 210 -16.20 9.09 -21.03
C LYS A 210 -16.64 8.96 -19.57
N ARG A 211 -16.93 7.75 -19.10
CA ARG A 211 -17.39 7.49 -17.73
C ARG A 211 -16.31 7.87 -16.71
N THR A 212 -15.09 7.38 -16.88
CA THR A 212 -13.93 7.72 -16.04
C THR A 212 -13.71 9.22 -16.02
N ASN A 213 -13.51 9.84 -17.18
CA ASN A 213 -13.13 11.26 -17.26
C ASN A 213 -14.19 12.22 -16.71
N ASN A 214 -15.49 11.87 -16.77
CA ASN A 214 -16.53 12.68 -16.15
C ASN A 214 -16.46 12.71 -14.61
N ASN A 215 -15.82 11.72 -13.99
CA ASN A 215 -15.72 11.56 -12.54
C ASN A 215 -14.36 11.99 -11.98
N ILE A 216 -13.39 12.29 -12.87
CA ILE A 216 -12.07 12.80 -12.49
C ILE A 216 -12.16 14.32 -12.27
N GLU A 217 -11.88 14.75 -11.04
CA GLU A 217 -12.15 16.12 -10.59
C GLU A 217 -10.92 16.84 -9.99
N PRO A 218 -9.77 16.91 -10.68
CA PRO A 218 -8.53 17.45 -10.12
C PRO A 218 -8.59 18.93 -9.74
N LEU A 219 -9.52 19.67 -10.35
CA LEU A 219 -9.73 21.10 -10.07
C LEU A 219 -10.80 21.35 -9.02
N HIS A 220 -11.53 20.33 -8.55
CA HIS A 220 -12.55 20.50 -7.53
C HIS A 220 -11.93 20.97 -6.20
N PRO A 221 -12.49 21.99 -5.52
CA PRO A 221 -11.86 22.59 -4.34
C PRO A 221 -11.52 21.60 -3.23
N ASP A 222 -12.42 20.63 -2.98
CA ASP A 222 -12.22 19.64 -1.92
C ASP A 222 -11.12 18.62 -2.28
N ILE A 223 -11.04 18.21 -3.55
CA ILE A 223 -9.95 17.36 -4.04
C ILE A 223 -8.63 18.09 -3.90
N ARG A 224 -8.54 19.33 -4.41
CA ARG A 224 -7.32 20.14 -4.28
C ARG A 224 -6.89 20.33 -2.83
N ALA A 225 -7.85 20.57 -1.93
CA ALA A 225 -7.59 20.72 -0.51
C ALA A 225 -7.04 19.41 0.09
N ALA A 226 -7.69 18.28 -0.16
CA ALA A 226 -7.26 16.97 0.34
C ALA A 226 -5.87 16.59 -0.19
N SER A 227 -5.63 16.73 -1.49
CA SER A 227 -4.32 16.41 -2.09
C SER A 227 -3.22 17.31 -1.56
N THR A 228 -3.49 18.61 -1.41
CA THR A 228 -2.53 19.55 -0.82
C THR A 228 -2.24 19.18 0.63
N LEU A 229 -3.26 18.80 1.42
CA LEU A 229 -3.07 18.37 2.80
C LEU A 229 -2.25 17.09 2.92
N ALA A 230 -2.46 16.12 2.03
CA ALA A 230 -1.65 14.91 1.95
C ALA A 230 -0.20 15.21 1.54
N ALA A 231 -0.02 16.05 0.52
CA ALA A 231 1.28 16.37 -0.06
C ALA A 231 2.12 17.40 0.73
N ARG A 232 1.52 18.16 1.67
CA ARG A 232 2.17 19.33 2.31
C ARG A 232 3.48 19.04 3.03
N GLU A 233 3.66 17.82 3.53
CA GLU A 233 4.87 17.40 4.23
C GLU A 233 6.06 17.24 3.28
N TYR A 234 5.79 17.22 1.97
CA TYR A 234 6.73 17.01 0.87
C TYR A 234 6.64 18.16 -0.15
N PRO A 235 7.00 19.39 0.25
CA PRO A 235 6.78 20.59 -0.57
C PRO A 235 7.69 20.62 -1.80
N GLY A 236 7.28 21.43 -2.78
CA GLY A 236 8.01 21.63 -4.03
C GLY A 236 7.17 21.25 -5.24
N GLU A 237 7.84 21.08 -6.38
CA GLU A 237 7.23 20.56 -7.60
C GLU A 237 6.68 19.13 -7.38
N TYR A 238 5.82 18.70 -8.30
CA TYR A 238 5.28 17.34 -8.34
C TYR A 238 6.39 16.30 -8.13
N ASN A 239 6.26 15.46 -7.11
CA ASN A 239 7.31 14.53 -6.74
C ASN A 239 6.78 13.21 -6.16
N ILE A 240 7.63 12.19 -6.17
CA ILE A 240 7.24 10.82 -5.79
C ILE A 240 6.78 10.69 -4.33
N TYR A 241 7.25 11.54 -3.41
CA TYR A 241 6.78 11.50 -2.01
C TYR A 241 5.36 12.05 -1.87
N GLN A 242 4.96 13.00 -2.71
CA GLN A 242 3.57 13.47 -2.75
C GLN A 242 2.63 12.37 -3.25
N VAL A 243 3.03 11.61 -4.27
CA VAL A 243 2.27 10.42 -4.75
C VAL A 243 2.11 9.40 -3.62
N CYS A 244 3.19 9.06 -2.91
CA CYS A 244 3.15 8.12 -1.79
C CYS A 244 2.22 8.63 -0.67
N ALA A 245 2.32 9.92 -0.31
CA ALA A 245 1.48 10.51 0.72
C ALA A 245 -0.01 10.57 0.33
N ILE A 246 -0.33 10.78 -0.95
CA ILE A 246 -1.71 10.72 -1.47
C ILE A 246 -2.24 9.29 -1.37
N PHE A 247 -1.46 8.29 -1.79
CA PHE A 247 -1.82 6.88 -1.64
C PHE A 247 -2.13 6.53 -0.17
N ASP A 248 -1.22 6.88 0.74
CA ASP A 248 -1.41 6.67 2.17
C ASP A 248 -2.65 7.39 2.70
N HIS A 249 -2.90 8.61 2.25
CA HIS A 249 -4.06 9.39 2.66
C HIS A 249 -5.36 8.67 2.28
N VAL A 250 -5.50 8.24 1.03
CA VAL A 250 -6.70 7.53 0.56
C VAL A 250 -6.85 6.21 1.30
N ARG A 251 -5.80 5.39 1.35
CA ARG A 251 -5.82 4.08 2.02
C ARG A 251 -6.25 4.17 3.49
N ASN A 252 -5.81 5.20 4.20
CA ASN A 252 -6.06 5.33 5.64
C ASN A 252 -7.38 6.04 5.99
N ASN A 253 -8.00 6.75 5.06
CA ASN A 253 -9.17 7.60 5.35
C ASN A 253 -10.45 7.20 4.60
N ILE A 254 -10.34 6.36 3.57
CA ILE A 254 -11.49 5.83 2.83
C ILE A 254 -11.76 4.40 3.26
N ASN A 255 -13.03 4.05 3.46
CA ASN A 255 -13.46 2.70 3.79
C ASN A 255 -14.05 2.00 2.57
N TYR A 256 -13.69 0.73 2.40
CA TYR A 256 -14.27 -0.06 1.32
C TYR A 256 -15.74 -0.40 1.60
N VAL A 257 -16.64 -0.03 0.70
CA VAL A 257 -18.06 -0.38 0.75
C VAL A 257 -18.52 -0.74 -0.65
N SER A 258 -18.88 -2.02 -0.85
CA SER A 258 -19.40 -2.49 -2.13
C SER A 258 -20.71 -1.83 -2.50
N ASP A 259 -20.86 -1.63 -3.78
CA ASP A 259 -22.07 -1.13 -4.40
C ASP A 259 -23.30 -2.02 -4.17
N PRO A 260 -24.54 -1.47 -4.24
CA PRO A 260 -25.75 -2.27 -4.18
C PRO A 260 -25.76 -3.39 -5.22
N ARG A 261 -26.33 -4.56 -4.86
CA ARG A 261 -26.35 -5.72 -5.75
C ARG A 261 -26.96 -5.38 -7.13
N GLY A 262 -26.19 -5.65 -8.18
CA GLY A 262 -26.61 -5.46 -9.56
C GLY A 262 -26.46 -4.02 -10.07
N THR A 263 -25.81 -3.14 -9.30
CA THR A 263 -25.28 -1.86 -9.77
C THR A 263 -23.76 -1.89 -9.78
N ASP A 264 -23.22 -1.04 -10.63
CA ASP A 264 -21.80 -0.66 -10.69
C ASP A 264 -21.89 0.84 -10.93
N TYR A 265 -21.84 1.63 -9.85
CA TYR A 265 -21.95 3.08 -9.82
C TYR A 265 -20.57 3.67 -9.56
N TRP A 266 -20.09 4.48 -10.49
CA TRP A 266 -18.78 5.10 -10.35
C TRP A 266 -19.00 6.51 -9.81
N ALA A 267 -18.62 6.74 -8.57
CA ALA A 267 -18.78 8.03 -7.92
C ALA A 267 -17.77 9.05 -8.49
N PRO A 268 -18.14 10.33 -8.60
CA PRO A 268 -17.17 11.41 -8.75
C PRO A 268 -16.21 11.44 -7.57
N ALA A 269 -14.96 11.83 -7.80
CA ALA A 269 -13.95 11.86 -6.75
C ALA A 269 -14.38 12.65 -5.50
N SER A 270 -15.07 13.78 -5.71
CA SER A 270 -15.56 14.62 -4.60
C SER A 270 -16.57 13.90 -3.71
N GLU A 271 -17.40 13.02 -4.29
CA GLU A 271 -18.39 12.22 -3.55
C GLU A 271 -17.71 11.18 -2.66
N THR A 272 -16.79 10.39 -3.21
CA THR A 272 -15.99 9.41 -2.44
C THR A 272 -15.24 10.08 -1.30
N LEU A 273 -14.61 11.23 -1.56
CA LEU A 273 -13.91 12.00 -0.53
C LEU A 273 -14.85 12.49 0.57
N GLN A 274 -16.03 13.01 0.21
CA GLN A 274 -16.99 13.54 1.17
C GLN A 274 -17.62 12.43 2.03
N ILE A 275 -17.91 11.27 1.44
CA ILE A 275 -18.51 10.13 2.12
C ILE A 275 -17.47 9.40 2.98
N GLY A 276 -16.21 9.36 2.53
CA GLY A 276 -15.15 8.58 3.18
C GLY A 276 -15.32 7.07 2.94
N ALA A 277 -16.01 6.70 1.85
CA ALA A 277 -16.21 5.31 1.44
C ALA A 277 -16.50 5.19 -0.06
N GLY A 278 -16.20 4.02 -0.61
CA GLY A 278 -16.45 3.63 -2.00
C GLY A 278 -15.89 2.23 -2.26
N ASP A 279 -15.97 1.73 -3.48
CA ASP A 279 -15.34 0.47 -3.90
C ASP A 279 -14.18 0.70 -4.87
N CYS A 280 -13.86 -0.27 -5.74
CA CYS A 280 -12.58 -0.32 -6.43
C CYS A 280 -12.39 0.87 -7.40
N GLU A 281 -13.40 1.16 -8.21
CA GLU A 281 -13.40 2.29 -9.14
C GLU A 281 -13.34 3.64 -8.42
N ASP A 282 -14.03 3.78 -7.29
CA ASP A 282 -14.15 5.02 -6.54
C ASP A 282 -12.80 5.39 -5.94
N TYR A 283 -12.09 4.40 -5.40
CA TYR A 283 -10.70 4.56 -4.95
C TYR A 283 -9.79 4.98 -6.10
N ALA A 284 -9.91 4.33 -7.26
CA ALA A 284 -9.08 4.65 -8.43
C ALA A 284 -9.34 6.09 -8.92
N ILE A 285 -10.61 6.48 -9.06
CA ILE A 285 -11.06 7.80 -9.47
C ILE A 285 -10.57 8.88 -8.50
N LEU A 286 -10.68 8.63 -7.19
CA LEU A 286 -10.21 9.55 -6.17
C LEU A 286 -8.68 9.71 -6.21
N ILE A 287 -7.92 8.62 -6.26
CA ILE A 287 -6.44 8.67 -6.33
C ILE A 287 -5.99 9.42 -7.58
N ILE A 288 -6.56 9.11 -8.74
CA ILE A 288 -6.22 9.78 -10.01
C ILE A 288 -6.50 11.27 -9.90
N SER A 289 -7.70 11.65 -9.42
CA SER A 289 -8.05 13.07 -9.25
C SER A 289 -7.11 13.80 -8.30
N MET A 290 -6.68 13.14 -7.22
CA MET A 290 -5.74 13.71 -6.27
C MET A 290 -4.33 13.85 -6.86
N VAL A 291 -3.84 12.85 -7.59
CA VAL A 291 -2.53 12.88 -8.27
C VAL A 291 -2.51 13.96 -9.36
N GLU A 292 -3.54 14.03 -10.20
CA GLU A 292 -3.72 15.06 -11.23
C GLU A 292 -3.75 16.47 -10.61
N SER A 293 -4.38 16.62 -9.43
CA SER A 293 -4.45 17.93 -8.74
C SER A 293 -3.10 18.45 -8.24
N VAL A 294 -2.10 17.57 -8.07
CA VAL A 294 -0.72 17.95 -7.72
C VAL A 294 0.21 17.93 -8.95
N GLY A 295 -0.34 17.72 -10.14
CA GLY A 295 0.38 17.81 -11.42
C GLY A 295 0.99 16.50 -11.91
N GLY A 296 0.51 15.34 -11.42
CA GLY A 296 0.88 14.03 -11.95
C GLY A 296 -0.07 13.58 -13.05
N THR A 297 0.39 12.64 -13.90
CA THR A 297 -0.42 12.02 -14.95
C THR A 297 -0.93 10.66 -14.50
N GLY A 298 -2.22 10.57 -14.23
CA GLY A 298 -2.90 9.35 -13.80
C GLY A 298 -3.42 8.49 -14.96
N ARG A 299 -3.79 7.26 -14.64
CA ARG A 299 -4.46 6.31 -15.53
C ARG A 299 -5.28 5.34 -14.70
N MET A 300 -6.43 4.91 -15.22
CA MET A 300 -7.22 3.85 -14.60
C MET A 300 -6.98 2.52 -15.30
N TYR A 301 -6.91 1.44 -14.53
CA TYR A 301 -6.90 0.07 -15.01
C TYR A 301 -8.16 -0.63 -14.50
N VAL A 302 -8.86 -1.32 -15.39
CA VAL A 302 -10.07 -2.11 -15.07
C VAL A 302 -9.84 -3.55 -15.54
N THR A 303 -9.96 -4.49 -14.62
CA THR A 303 -9.93 -5.94 -14.88
C THR A 303 -11.35 -6.49 -14.91
N ASP A 304 -11.50 -7.81 -15.05
CA ASP A 304 -12.83 -8.43 -15.00
C ASP A 304 -13.49 -8.35 -13.60
N THR A 305 -12.70 -8.12 -12.55
CA THR A 305 -13.13 -8.18 -11.14
C THR A 305 -12.74 -6.96 -10.32
N HIS A 306 -11.93 -6.05 -10.88
CA HIS A 306 -11.27 -5.01 -10.10
C HIS A 306 -10.99 -3.73 -10.89
N ALA A 307 -10.76 -2.63 -10.18
CA ALA A 307 -10.27 -1.38 -10.75
C ALA A 307 -9.24 -0.73 -9.83
N PHE A 308 -8.20 -0.14 -10.42
CA PHE A 308 -7.14 0.53 -9.67
C PHE A 308 -6.51 1.67 -10.48
N ALA A 309 -5.80 2.56 -9.78
CA ALA A 309 -5.09 3.67 -10.39
C ALA A 309 -3.64 3.29 -10.75
N GLY A 310 -3.09 3.99 -11.74
CA GLY A 310 -1.66 4.08 -11.97
C GLY A 310 -1.24 5.51 -12.20
N VAL A 311 0.05 5.78 -12.05
CA VAL A 311 0.64 7.09 -12.33
C VAL A 311 1.88 6.95 -13.20
N TYR A 312 2.02 7.82 -14.19
CA TYR A 312 3.15 7.79 -15.10
C TYR A 312 4.47 8.09 -14.37
N ILE A 313 5.47 7.25 -14.60
CA ILE A 313 6.81 7.38 -14.00
C ILE A 313 7.94 7.45 -15.05
N GLY A 314 7.58 7.58 -16.32
CA GLY A 314 8.52 7.74 -17.43
C GLY A 314 8.71 6.47 -18.27
N ASN A 315 9.35 6.65 -19.42
CA ASN A 315 9.71 5.59 -20.37
C ASN A 315 11.21 5.23 -20.34
N ASP A 316 12.02 6.05 -19.67
CA ASP A 316 13.45 5.85 -19.50
C ASP A 316 13.72 4.92 -18.30
N PRO A 317 14.33 3.73 -18.51
CA PRO A 317 14.61 2.79 -17.44
C PRO A 317 15.44 3.36 -16.28
N GLU A 318 16.38 4.27 -16.54
CA GLU A 318 17.18 4.90 -15.48
C GLU A 318 16.31 5.81 -14.61
N LYS A 319 15.41 6.59 -15.23
CA LYS A 319 14.46 7.43 -14.48
C LYS A 319 13.48 6.59 -13.68
N VAL A 320 12.90 5.56 -14.31
CA VAL A 320 11.99 4.62 -13.63
C VAL A 320 12.67 4.02 -12.40
N ASN A 321 13.91 3.53 -12.54
CA ASN A 321 14.67 2.99 -11.41
C ASN A 321 14.82 4.00 -10.28
N ARG A 322 15.21 5.25 -10.59
CA ARG A 322 15.34 6.30 -9.58
C ARG A 322 14.01 6.64 -8.90
N ILE A 323 12.87 6.58 -9.62
CA ILE A 323 11.54 6.75 -9.02
C ILE A 323 11.23 5.60 -8.06
N THR A 324 11.51 4.35 -8.44
CA THR A 324 11.35 3.21 -7.52
C THR A 324 12.26 3.30 -6.29
N GLU A 325 13.48 3.84 -6.42
CA GLU A 325 14.33 4.17 -5.27
C GLU A 325 13.70 5.25 -4.38
N GLY A 326 13.02 6.24 -4.96
CA GLY A 326 12.21 7.20 -4.23
C GLY A 326 11.12 6.53 -3.40
N VAL A 327 10.33 5.64 -4.00
CA VAL A 327 9.32 4.83 -3.29
C VAL A 327 9.96 4.04 -2.14
N ARG A 328 11.13 3.42 -2.37
CA ARG A 328 11.86 2.69 -1.31
C ARG A 328 12.43 3.57 -0.22
N LYS A 329 12.81 4.82 -0.52
CA LYS A 329 13.18 5.78 0.54
C LYS A 329 11.98 6.10 1.43
N TYR A 330 10.78 6.16 0.86
CA TYR A 330 9.55 6.48 1.59
C TYR A 330 9.05 5.30 2.45
N TYR A 331 8.94 4.10 1.87
CA TYR A 331 8.38 2.91 2.55
C TYR A 331 9.43 1.93 3.11
N GLY A 332 10.71 2.15 2.82
CA GLY A 332 11.82 1.22 3.05
C GLY A 332 11.99 0.20 1.92
N ASP A 333 12.77 -0.85 2.14
CA ASP A 333 13.13 -1.87 1.13
C ASP A 333 11.97 -2.80 0.73
N VAL A 334 10.95 -2.23 0.10
CA VAL A 334 9.80 -2.92 -0.49
C VAL A 334 10.05 -3.23 -1.98
N PRO A 335 9.46 -4.31 -2.52
CA PRO A 335 9.37 -4.47 -3.97
C PRO A 335 8.50 -3.34 -4.56
N VAL A 336 8.77 -2.91 -5.79
CA VAL A 336 8.01 -1.82 -6.41
C VAL A 336 7.56 -2.29 -7.79
N TYR A 337 6.25 -2.30 -8.00
CA TYR A 337 5.58 -2.82 -9.18
C TYR A 337 4.97 -1.69 -10.01
N TYR A 338 5.11 -1.82 -11.31
CA TYR A 338 4.55 -0.92 -12.31
C TYR A 338 4.15 -1.73 -13.55
N SER A 339 3.20 -1.19 -14.30
CA SER A 339 2.85 -1.67 -15.65
C SER A 339 3.70 -0.94 -16.69
N THR A 340 4.00 -1.56 -17.82
CA THR A 340 4.71 -0.90 -18.94
C THR A 340 3.95 -1.11 -20.24
N ASP A 341 3.81 -0.06 -21.03
CA ASP A 341 3.20 -0.10 -22.36
C ASP A 341 4.00 0.74 -23.37
N THR A 342 3.38 1.08 -24.51
CA THR A 342 4.01 1.88 -25.56
C THR A 342 4.37 3.31 -25.14
N TYR A 343 3.74 3.84 -24.09
CA TYR A 343 3.98 5.21 -23.62
C TYR A 343 5.01 5.26 -22.48
N GLY A 344 5.16 4.19 -21.71
CA GLY A 344 6.18 4.06 -20.67
C GLY A 344 5.68 3.24 -19.49
N SER A 345 6.21 3.55 -18.31
CA SER A 345 5.90 2.84 -17.08
C SER A 345 4.93 3.60 -16.20
N TRP A 346 4.06 2.85 -15.54
CA TRP A 346 2.95 3.32 -14.72
C TRP A 346 3.00 2.66 -13.35
N LEU A 347 3.40 3.41 -12.32
CA LEU A 347 3.45 2.93 -10.94
C LEU A 347 2.03 2.53 -10.49
N ILE A 348 1.90 1.35 -9.91
CA ILE A 348 0.60 0.82 -9.46
C ILE A 348 0.17 1.53 -8.17
N LEU A 349 -1.06 2.02 -8.15
CA LEU A 349 -1.69 2.70 -7.01
C LEU A 349 -3.04 2.05 -6.71
N ASP A 350 -3.01 0.87 -6.08
CA ASP A 350 -4.21 0.18 -5.62
C ASP A 350 -4.32 0.26 -4.09
N ALA A 351 -5.10 1.21 -3.58
CA ALA A 351 -5.29 1.38 -2.14
C ALA A 351 -6.36 0.45 -1.53
N THR A 352 -7.03 -0.38 -2.35
CA THR A 352 -7.99 -1.38 -1.86
C THR A 352 -7.31 -2.70 -1.50
N ALA A 353 -6.19 -3.02 -2.16
CA ALA A 353 -5.43 -4.26 -1.95
C ALA A 353 -3.97 -4.03 -1.54
N GLY A 354 -3.35 -2.96 -1.99
CA GLY A 354 -1.95 -2.65 -1.75
C GLY A 354 -1.67 -2.13 -0.34
N ILE A 355 -0.50 -2.46 0.19
CA ILE A 355 0.02 -1.93 1.45
C ILE A 355 0.64 -0.53 1.27
N TYR A 356 1.26 -0.28 0.11
CA TYR A 356 2.01 0.92 -0.20
C TYR A 356 1.89 1.26 -1.69
N ALA A 357 2.22 2.50 -2.08
CA ALA A 357 2.27 2.88 -3.49
C ALA A 357 3.34 2.07 -4.23
N GLY A 358 2.94 1.35 -5.28
CA GLY A 358 3.78 0.40 -5.99
C GLY A 358 3.75 -1.02 -5.45
N ASP A 359 2.81 -1.37 -4.57
CA ASP A 359 2.46 -2.77 -4.29
C ASP A 359 1.67 -3.38 -5.47
N LEU A 360 1.53 -4.71 -5.52
CA LEU A 360 0.71 -5.38 -6.52
C LEU A 360 -0.76 -4.97 -6.39
N PRO A 361 -1.53 -4.92 -7.48
CA PRO A 361 -2.97 -4.71 -7.38
C PRO A 361 -3.67 -5.95 -6.80
N ALA A 362 -4.98 -5.87 -6.57
CA ALA A 362 -5.78 -7.06 -6.31
C ALA A 362 -5.63 -8.09 -7.45
N ASP A 363 -5.80 -9.36 -7.12
CA ASP A 363 -5.70 -10.47 -8.09
C ASP A 363 -4.40 -10.44 -8.92
N ALA A 364 -3.28 -10.18 -8.25
CA ALA A 364 -1.95 -10.20 -8.86
C ALA A 364 -0.92 -10.93 -7.99
N ALA A 365 0.15 -11.39 -8.63
CA ALA A 365 1.22 -12.14 -8.00
C ALA A 365 2.58 -11.79 -8.61
N PRO A 366 3.68 -11.90 -7.84
CA PRO A 366 5.03 -11.76 -8.39
C PRO A 366 5.36 -12.95 -9.31
N THR A 367 6.17 -12.69 -10.34
CA THR A 367 6.78 -13.70 -11.21
C THR A 367 8.30 -13.62 -11.12
N GLU A 368 9.03 -14.56 -11.73
CA GLU A 368 10.51 -14.53 -11.71
C GLU A 368 11.09 -13.22 -12.25
N ASP A 369 10.46 -12.64 -13.28
CA ASP A 369 10.91 -11.44 -13.98
C ASP A 369 9.97 -10.23 -13.81
N GLY A 370 9.13 -10.23 -12.77
CA GLY A 370 8.21 -9.11 -12.50
C GLY A 370 6.95 -9.53 -11.76
N TRP A 371 5.80 -9.41 -12.42
CA TRP A 371 4.50 -9.76 -11.86
C TRP A 371 3.49 -10.11 -12.95
N THR A 372 2.34 -10.64 -12.53
CA THR A 372 1.23 -11.00 -13.41
C THR A 372 -0.11 -10.83 -12.70
N TYR A 373 -1.18 -10.65 -13.49
CA TYR A 373 -2.55 -10.78 -13.00
C TYR A 373 -2.90 -12.26 -12.83
N MET A 374 -3.87 -12.55 -11.98
CA MET A 374 -4.33 -13.89 -11.64
C MET A 374 -5.80 -14.03 -11.99
N GLY A 375 -6.12 -14.87 -12.96
CA GLY A 375 -7.51 -15.19 -13.30
C GLY A 375 -8.27 -14.04 -13.95
N THR A 376 -7.58 -13.20 -14.73
CA THR A 376 -8.21 -12.16 -15.55
C THR A 376 -7.99 -12.43 -17.03
N ASP A 377 -9.06 -12.32 -17.81
CA ASP A 377 -9.05 -12.47 -19.26
C ASP A 377 -8.76 -11.12 -19.95
N THR A 378 -9.20 -10.01 -19.35
CA THR A 378 -9.10 -8.67 -19.97
C THR A 378 -8.60 -7.58 -19.02
N ILE A 379 -7.82 -6.65 -19.59
CA ILE A 379 -7.39 -5.42 -18.93
C ILE A 379 -7.76 -4.24 -19.80
N THR A 380 -8.50 -3.29 -19.25
CA THR A 380 -8.78 -2.01 -19.91
C THR A 380 -7.98 -0.90 -19.25
N ALA A 381 -7.04 -0.31 -20.00
CA ALA A 381 -6.35 0.92 -19.64
C ALA A 381 -7.16 2.14 -20.12
N ILE A 382 -7.41 3.08 -19.24
CA ILE A 382 -8.19 4.30 -19.51
C ILE A 382 -7.35 5.52 -19.14
N ASP A 383 -6.95 6.26 -20.17
CA ASP A 383 -6.21 7.51 -20.07
C ASP A 383 -7.12 8.66 -19.63
N ILE A 384 -6.50 9.68 -19.04
CA ILE A 384 -7.18 10.87 -18.54
C ILE A 384 -7.02 12.01 -19.54
N ASP A 385 -8.13 12.68 -19.86
CA ASP A 385 -8.17 13.84 -20.74
C ASP A 385 -7.80 15.09 -19.95
N HIS A 386 -6.82 15.85 -20.45
CA HIS A 386 -6.23 17.00 -19.77
C HIS A 386 -6.81 18.35 -20.21
#